data_AF-A0A2K3PNW5-F1
#
_entry.id   AF-A0A2K3PNW5-F1
#
_cell.length_a   1.000
_cell.length_b   1.000
_cell.length_c   1.000
_cell.angle_alpha   90.00
_cell.angle_beta   90.00
_cell.angle_gamma   90.00
#
_symmetry.space_group_name_H-M   'P 1'
#
loop_
_entity.id
_entity.type
_entity.pdbx_description
1 polymer ?
#
loop_
_entity_poly.entity_id
_entity_poly.type
_entity_poly.pdbx_seq_one_letter_code
_entity_poly.pdbx_strand_id
1 'polypeptide(L)'
;MKLISDEFERVDTLGTNKKLCGCALRSTHELTYACELSGYTLSGVPIPLDSIHGHWKKLTMKAPLEDDTEDDYELDMNLAFDAIRTRYQLLDIVGKRALKSKLFGLAYSTTSSLCPPPEPIKTRG
;
A
#
# COMPACT_ATOMS: atom_id res chain seq x y z
N MET A 1 10.51 8.60 -2.02
CA MET A 1 10.51 7.12 -2.08
C MET A 1 11.97 6.70 -2.16
N LYS A 2 12.46 5.81 -1.30
CA LYS A 2 13.85 5.31 -1.40
C LYS A 2 13.86 4.11 -2.35
N LEU A 3 14.75 4.11 -3.33
CA LEU A 3 14.83 3.05 -4.33
C LEU A 3 15.75 1.90 -3.84
N ILE A 4 15.56 0.70 -4.39
CA ILE A 4 16.39 -0.48 -4.10
C ILE A 4 17.86 -0.22 -4.49
N SER A 5 18.08 0.52 -5.58
CA SER A 5 19.41 0.96 -6.02
C SER A 5 20.14 1.76 -4.93
N ASP A 6 19.43 2.66 -4.26
CA ASP A 6 20.00 3.55 -3.25
C ASP A 6 20.43 2.76 -2.00
N GLU A 7 19.68 1.70 -1.64
CA GLU A 7 20.06 0.81 -0.54
C GLU A 7 21.20 -0.15 -0.94
N PHE A 8 21.31 -0.51 -2.22
CA PHE A 8 22.43 -1.32 -2.73
C PHE A 8 23.75 -0.54 -2.73
N GLU A 9 23.76 0.71 -3.17
CA GLU A 9 24.97 1.56 -3.11
C GLU A 9 25.47 1.78 -1.66
N ARG A 10 24.56 1.77 -0.70
CA ARG A 10 24.90 1.88 0.72
C ARG A 10 25.57 0.63 1.30
N VAL A 11 25.51 -0.51 0.63
CA VAL A 11 26.16 -1.76 1.06
C VAL A 11 27.67 -1.57 1.18
N ASP A 12 28.28 -0.93 0.18
CA ASP A 12 29.73 -0.71 0.12
C ASP A 12 30.22 0.28 1.19
N THR A 13 29.38 1.24 1.56
CA THR A 13 29.74 2.29 2.53
C THR A 13 29.45 1.90 3.99
N LEU A 14 28.43 1.08 4.25
CA LEU A 14 28.01 0.71 5.60
C LEU A 14 28.61 -0.61 6.09
N GLY A 15 28.95 -1.52 5.17
CA GLY A 15 29.39 -2.87 5.50
C GLY A 15 28.40 -3.59 6.44
N THR A 16 28.91 -4.35 7.41
CA THR A 16 28.11 -5.11 8.40
C THR A 16 27.78 -4.32 9.66
N ASN A 17 28.09 -3.02 9.71
CA ASN A 17 27.92 -2.23 10.92
C ASN A 17 26.45 -1.85 11.14
N LYS A 18 25.73 -2.71 11.88
CA LYS A 18 24.32 -2.54 12.23
C LYS A 18 23.98 -1.20 12.89
N LYS A 19 24.94 -0.58 13.59
CA LYS A 19 24.77 0.73 14.24
C LYS A 19 24.77 1.88 13.24
N LEU A 20 25.54 1.78 12.16
CA LEU A 20 25.54 2.77 11.06
C LEU A 20 24.38 2.55 10.07
N CYS A 21 23.85 1.32 9.97
CA CYS A 21 22.76 1.04 9.05
C CYS A 21 21.52 1.93 9.30
N GLY A 22 21.20 2.20 10.58
CA GLY A 22 19.91 2.80 10.93
C GLY A 22 18.73 1.86 10.70
N CYS A 23 19.01 0.54 10.63
CA CYS A 23 18.05 -0.56 10.55
C CYS A 23 17.20 -0.67 11.85
N ALA A 24 16.50 0.40 12.25
CA ALA A 24 15.79 0.45 13.54
C ALA A 24 14.32 0.02 13.44
N LEU A 25 13.74 -0.05 12.24
CA LEU A 25 12.38 -0.52 12.05
C LEU A 25 12.29 -1.32 10.75
N ARG A 26 11.69 -2.51 10.82
CA ARG A 26 11.05 -3.22 9.68
C ARG A 26 9.90 -2.40 9.07
N SER A 27 10.06 -1.08 8.92
CA SER A 27 9.06 -0.14 8.43
C SER A 27 9.32 0.34 7.01
N THR A 28 10.44 -0.04 6.38
CA THR A 28 10.64 0.23 4.96
C THR A 28 10.29 -1.00 4.14
N HIS A 29 8.99 -1.19 3.93
CA HIS A 29 8.45 -1.90 2.76
C HIS A 29 9.00 -3.32 2.50
N GLU A 30 9.32 -4.09 3.55
CA GLU A 30 9.64 -5.53 3.46
C GLU A 30 10.89 -5.89 2.62
N LEU A 31 11.79 -4.93 2.36
CA LEU A 31 13.06 -5.16 1.68
C LEU A 31 14.17 -5.56 2.66
N THR A 32 15.09 -6.43 2.22
CA THR A 32 16.29 -6.81 2.99
C THR A 32 17.22 -5.62 3.15
N TYR A 33 17.69 -5.35 4.37
CA TYR A 33 18.55 -4.19 4.65
C TYR A 33 19.91 -4.29 3.98
N ALA A 34 20.53 -3.13 3.69
CA ALA A 34 21.89 -3.04 3.19
C ALA A 34 22.93 -3.79 4.05
N CYS A 35 22.77 -3.81 5.39
CA CYS A 35 23.69 -4.54 6.25
C CYS A 35 23.47 -6.07 6.29
N GLU A 36 22.30 -6.56 5.86
CA GLU A 36 22.05 -7.99 5.64
C GLU A 36 22.64 -8.42 4.30
N LEU A 37 22.43 -7.60 3.26
CA LEU A 37 23.03 -7.79 1.93
C LEU A 37 24.57 -7.81 2.01
N SER A 38 25.18 -6.89 2.75
CA SER A 38 26.65 -6.87 2.94
C SER A 38 27.18 -8.16 3.57
N GLY A 39 26.41 -8.78 4.48
CA GLY A 39 26.76 -10.08 5.07
C GLY A 39 26.82 -11.19 4.03
N TYR A 40 25.85 -11.26 3.12
CA TYR A 40 25.84 -12.23 2.02
C TYR A 40 26.98 -11.97 1.03
N THR A 41 27.20 -10.71 0.64
CA THR A 41 28.30 -10.32 -0.25
C THR A 41 29.67 -10.67 0.33
N LEU A 42 29.92 -10.34 1.59
CA LEU A 42 31.21 -10.60 2.26
C LEU A 42 31.47 -12.10 2.50
N SER A 43 30.41 -12.87 2.76
CA SER A 43 30.54 -14.32 2.96
C SER A 43 30.59 -15.10 1.64
N GLY A 44 30.31 -14.45 0.50
CA GLY A 44 30.19 -15.12 -0.81
C GLY A 44 29.01 -16.10 -0.88
N VAL A 45 28.08 -16.03 0.07
CA VAL A 45 26.93 -16.94 0.15
C VAL A 45 25.75 -16.29 -0.57
N PRO A 46 25.08 -17.01 -1.50
CA PRO A 46 23.85 -16.52 -2.12
C PRO A 46 22.77 -16.24 -1.08
N ILE A 47 21.95 -15.21 -1.31
CA ILE A 47 20.83 -14.87 -0.43
C ILE A 47 19.84 -16.05 -0.40
N PRO A 48 19.56 -16.66 0.77
CA PRO A 48 18.61 -17.74 0.88
C PRO A 48 17.20 -17.27 0.51
N LEU A 49 16.48 -18.04 -0.30
CA LEU A 49 15.10 -17.73 -0.68
C LEU A 49 14.18 -17.60 0.53
N ASP A 50 14.47 -18.30 1.63
CA ASP A 50 13.68 -18.22 2.88
C ASP A 50 13.91 -16.93 3.67
N SER A 51 14.99 -16.21 3.38
CA SER A 51 15.25 -14.89 3.98
C SER A 51 14.51 -13.76 3.26
N ILE A 52 13.99 -14.01 2.06
CA ILE A 52 13.24 -13.05 1.25
C ILE A 52 11.76 -13.13 1.63
N HIS A 53 11.14 -11.97 1.90
CA HIS A 53 9.71 -11.91 2.21
C HIS A 53 8.87 -12.47 1.04
N GLY A 54 7.76 -13.14 1.34
CA GLY A 54 6.91 -13.80 0.33
C GLY A 54 6.46 -12.86 -0.79
N HIS A 55 6.25 -11.59 -0.49
CA HIS A 55 5.95 -10.53 -1.46
C HIS A 55 7.01 -10.43 -2.58
N TRP A 56 8.29 -10.55 -2.22
CA TRP A 56 9.44 -10.41 -3.13
C TRP A 56 9.91 -11.75 -3.72
N LYS A 57 9.41 -12.91 -3.25
CA LYS A 57 9.78 -14.23 -3.81
C LYS A 57 9.31 -14.42 -5.26
N LYS A 58 8.32 -13.64 -5.72
CA LYS A 58 7.79 -13.71 -7.08
C LYS A 58 8.47 -12.69 -7.99
N LEU A 59 9.60 -13.06 -8.60
CA LEU A 59 10.19 -12.30 -9.71
C LEU A 59 9.36 -12.53 -10.97
N THR A 60 8.59 -11.53 -11.38
CA THR A 60 7.91 -11.57 -12.69
C THR A 60 8.80 -10.83 -13.68
N MET A 61 9.56 -11.58 -14.51
CA MET A 61 10.21 -11.00 -15.69
C MET A 61 9.13 -10.76 -16.75
N LYS A 62 8.40 -9.66 -16.63
CA LYS A 62 7.68 -9.15 -17.79
C LYS A 62 8.73 -8.58 -18.76
N ALA A 63 8.51 -8.75 -20.07
CA ALA A 63 9.20 -7.93 -21.08
C ALA A 63 9.09 -6.44 -20.69
N PRO A 64 9.95 -5.53 -21.18
CA PRO A 64 9.78 -4.10 -20.93
C PRO A 64 8.32 -3.79 -21.11
N LEU A 65 7.66 -3.32 -20.03
CA LEU A 65 6.24 -3.07 -20.04
C LEU A 65 6.00 -2.25 -21.29
N GLU A 66 5.32 -2.84 -22.28
CA GLU A 66 4.60 -2.02 -23.25
C GLU A 66 3.81 -1.10 -22.34
N ASP A 67 4.15 0.18 -22.43
CA ASP A 67 3.67 1.26 -21.58
C ASP A 67 2.25 0.89 -21.11
N ASP A 68 2.08 0.57 -19.81
CA ASP A 68 0.79 0.17 -19.22
C ASP A 68 -0.19 1.37 -19.24
N THR A 69 -0.06 2.29 -20.20
CA THR A 69 -0.99 3.36 -20.57
C THR A 69 -2.19 2.82 -21.35
N GLU A 70 -2.15 1.56 -21.78
CA GLU A 70 -3.25 0.92 -22.48
C GLU A 70 -4.32 0.36 -21.52
N ASP A 71 -4.77 1.18 -20.57
CA ASP A 71 -6.19 1.19 -20.14
C ASP A 71 -6.53 2.39 -19.23
N ASP A 72 -6.08 3.61 -19.58
CA ASP A 72 -6.56 4.84 -18.91
C ASP A 72 -8.10 4.96 -18.96
N TYR A 73 -8.73 4.32 -19.95
CA TYR A 73 -10.19 4.19 -20.06
C TYR A 73 -10.82 3.36 -18.94
N GLU A 74 -10.16 2.30 -18.47
CA GLU A 74 -10.65 1.46 -17.35
C GLU A 74 -10.67 2.25 -16.02
N LEU A 75 -9.80 3.27 -15.90
CA LEU A 75 -9.70 4.13 -14.73
C LEU A 75 -10.51 5.43 -14.84
N ASP A 76 -11.17 5.70 -15.98
CA ASP A 76 -12.00 6.89 -16.16
C ASP A 76 -13.28 6.83 -15.31
N MET A 77 -13.24 7.52 -14.17
CA MET A 77 -14.37 7.63 -13.26
C MET A 77 -15.48 8.56 -13.75
N ASN A 78 -15.26 9.38 -14.79
CA ASN A 78 -16.25 10.35 -15.24
C ASN A 78 -17.53 9.67 -15.73
N LEU A 79 -17.39 8.61 -16.53
CA LEU A 79 -18.54 7.82 -17.02
C LEU A 79 -19.36 7.24 -15.85
N ALA A 80 -18.68 6.72 -14.83
CA ALA A 80 -19.33 6.18 -13.63
C ALA A 80 -20.07 7.28 -12.84
N PHE A 81 -19.46 8.45 -12.66
CA PHE A 81 -20.10 9.57 -11.96
C PHE A 81 -21.31 10.13 -12.73
N ASP A 82 -21.25 10.19 -14.05
CA ASP A 82 -22.39 10.64 -14.87
C ASP A 82 -23.56 9.65 -14.84
N ALA A 83 -23.29 8.34 -14.85
CA ALA A 83 -24.32 7.33 -14.65
C ALA A 83 -25.00 7.47 -13.27
N ILE A 84 -24.20 7.69 -12.21
CA ILE A 84 -24.72 7.93 -10.85
C ILE A 84 -25.58 9.21 -10.80
N ARG A 85 -25.12 10.30 -11.43
CA ARG A 85 -25.84 11.57 -11.51
C ARG A 85 -27.18 11.42 -12.23
N THR A 86 -27.18 10.72 -13.36
CA THR A 86 -28.39 10.46 -14.16
C THR A 86 -29.40 9.64 -13.34
N ARG A 87 -28.94 8.56 -12.71
CA ARG A 87 -29.77 7.76 -11.80
C ARG A 87 -30.33 8.60 -10.65
N TYR A 88 -29.51 9.47 -10.05
CA TYR A 88 -29.96 10.34 -8.97
C TYR A 88 -31.11 11.24 -9.40
N GLN A 89 -31.07 11.83 -10.60
CA GLN A 89 -32.13 12.72 -11.10
C GLN A 89 -33.47 11.99 -11.25
N LEU A 90 -33.44 10.74 -11.72
CA LEU A 90 -34.63 9.90 -11.96
C LEU A 90 -35.31 9.37 -10.69
N LEU A 91 -34.63 9.43 -9.54
CA LEU A 91 -35.17 8.93 -8.28
C LEU A 91 -36.11 9.92 -7.59
N ASP A 92 -37.03 9.39 -6.82
CA ASP A 92 -37.86 10.14 -5.87
C ASP A 92 -37.05 10.61 -4.66
N ILE A 93 -37.69 11.35 -3.74
CA ILE A 93 -37.00 11.92 -2.57
C ILE A 93 -36.40 10.83 -1.67
N VAL A 94 -37.08 9.69 -1.52
CA VAL A 94 -36.60 8.57 -0.69
C VAL A 94 -35.39 7.91 -1.35
N GLY A 95 -35.46 7.60 -2.65
CA GLY A 95 -34.35 7.05 -3.42
C GLY A 95 -33.12 7.96 -3.47
N LYS A 96 -33.34 9.28 -3.62
CA LYS A 96 -32.27 10.29 -3.57
C LYS A 96 -31.53 10.28 -2.24
N ARG A 97 -32.24 10.22 -1.10
CA ARG A 97 -31.61 10.12 0.23
C ARG A 97 -30.81 8.85 0.39
N ALA A 98 -31.35 7.71 -0.03
CA ALA A 98 -30.66 6.42 0.06
C ALA A 98 -29.40 6.38 -0.80
N LEU A 99 -29.46 6.86 -2.05
CA LEU A 99 -28.31 6.91 -2.94
C LEU A 99 -27.24 7.88 -2.41
N LYS A 100 -27.64 9.06 -1.91
CA LYS A 100 -26.73 10.02 -1.27
C LYS A 100 -26.00 9.39 -0.08
N SER A 101 -26.71 8.69 0.80
CA SER A 101 -26.10 8.03 1.97
C SER A 101 -25.03 7.01 1.58
N LYS A 102 -25.28 6.19 0.55
CA LYS A 102 -24.30 5.22 0.03
C LYS A 102 -23.07 5.91 -0.57
N LEU A 103 -23.27 6.96 -1.36
CA LEU A 103 -22.16 7.71 -1.96
C LEU A 103 -21.31 8.40 -0.89
N PHE A 104 -21.94 8.93 0.16
CA PHE A 104 -21.23 9.49 1.31
C PHE A 104 -20.43 8.44 2.07
N GLY A 105 -20.97 7.23 2.28
CA GLY A 105 -20.22 6.14 2.91
C GLY A 105 -18.99 5.70 2.11
N LEU A 106 -19.06 5.79 0.77
CA LEU A 106 -17.91 5.51 -0.11
C LEU A 106 -16.88 6.65 -0.10
N ALA A 107 -17.32 7.90 -0.27
CA ALA A 107 -16.43 9.07 -0.34
C ALA A 107 -15.80 9.43 1.01
N TYR A 108 -16.54 9.19 2.08
CA TYR A 108 -16.16 9.47 3.45
C TYR A 108 -16.29 8.18 4.25
N SER A 109 -15.47 7.18 3.91
CA SER A 109 -15.34 5.97 4.71
C SER A 109 -14.96 6.37 6.12
N THR A 110 -15.94 6.38 7.01
CA THR A 110 -15.70 6.65 8.42
C THR A 110 -15.07 5.37 8.96
N THR A 111 -13.74 5.38 9.00
CA THR A 111 -12.97 4.65 10.02
C THR A 111 -13.45 3.23 10.28
N SER A 112 -12.90 2.25 9.54
CA SER A 112 -12.48 1.01 10.20
C SER A 112 -11.25 1.32 11.08
N SER A 113 -11.41 2.27 12.00
CA SER A 113 -10.56 2.43 13.16
C SER A 113 -11.48 2.12 14.33
N LEU A 114 -11.26 0.94 14.90
CA LEU A 114 -11.83 0.48 16.16
C LEU A 114 -11.40 1.42 17.28
N CYS A 115 -11.97 2.63 17.36
CA CYS A 115 -11.90 3.43 18.56
C CYS A 115 -13.19 3.20 19.34
N PRO A 116 -13.12 2.70 20.59
CA PRO A 116 -14.29 2.63 21.44
C PRO A 116 -14.84 4.05 21.68
N PRO A 117 -16.16 4.18 21.92
CA PRO A 117 -16.79 5.48 22.15
C PRO A 117 -16.13 6.20 23.35
N PRO A 118 -15.94 7.54 23.28
CA PRO A 118 -15.18 8.28 24.29
C PRO A 118 -15.79 8.29 25.71
N GLU A 119 -17.05 7.88 25.89
CA GLU A 119 -17.68 7.91 27.21
C GLU A 119 -18.50 6.64 27.50
N PRO A 120 -18.41 6.10 28.74
CA PRO A 120 -19.24 4.99 29.16
C PRO A 120 -20.69 5.44 29.29
N ILE A 121 -21.58 4.81 28.54
CA ILE A 121 -23.03 4.97 28.71
C ILE A 121 -23.40 4.42 30.09
N LYS A 122 -23.78 5.31 31.01
CA LYS A 122 -24.40 4.90 32.29
C LYS A 122 -25.79 4.35 32.00
N THR A 123 -25.93 3.03 32.02
CA THR A 123 -27.25 2.40 32.14
C THR A 123 -27.69 2.46 33.61
N ARG A 124 -28.87 3.03 33.87
CA ARG A 124 -29.54 2.91 35.17
C ARG A 124 -30.13 1.51 35.28
N GLY A 125 -29.85 0.85 36.41
CA GLY A 125 -30.66 -0.26 36.92
C GLY A 125 -31.96 0.23 37.54
#